data_AF-A0A7S3CEW0-F1
#
_entry.id   AF-A0A7S3CEW0-F1
#
_cell.length_a   1.000
_cell.length_b   1.000
_cell.length_c   1.000
_cell.angle_alpha   90.00
_cell.angle_beta   90.00
_cell.angle_gamma   90.00
#
_symmetry.space_group_name_H-M   'P 1'
#
loop_
_entity.id
_entity.type
_entity.pdbx_description
1 polymer ?
#
loop_
_entity_poly.entity_id
_entity_poly.type
_entity_poly.pdbx_seq_one_letter_code
_entity_poly.pdbx_strand_id
1 'polypeptide(L)'
;GGGSPLWPNPPQTSVSNPDLLDLLRMGQTEFEERFRGSAVRRIGRDRLLRNVAVALGNAGGLSALPALRRAVEVESDLVAEHASWACRRILEREGTARDDE
;
A
#
# COMPACT_ATOMS: atom_id res chain seq x y z
N GLY A 1 15.84 0.49 39.11
CA GLY A 1 15.13 -0.49 38.28
C GLY A 1 13.93 0.21 37.67
N GLY A 2 14.03 0.60 36.40
CA GLY A 2 12.97 1.31 35.70
C GLY A 2 11.98 0.31 35.11
N GLY A 3 10.78 0.25 35.67
CA GLY A 3 9.68 -0.53 35.11
C GLY A 3 9.17 0.15 33.85
N SER A 4 9.27 -0.53 32.71
CA SER A 4 8.66 -0.11 31.44
C SER A 4 7.13 -0.02 31.60
N PRO A 5 6.48 1.01 31.06
CA PRO A 5 5.04 1.17 31.16
C PRO A 5 4.29 0.10 30.34
N LEU A 6 3.28 -0.50 30.95
CA LEU A 6 2.32 -1.43 30.36
C LEU A 6 1.37 -0.66 29.42
N TRP A 7 1.80 -0.36 28.19
CA TRP A 7 0.84 -0.07 27.13
C TRP A 7 0.42 -1.39 26.46
N PRO A 8 -0.88 -1.62 26.20
CA PRO A 8 -1.27 -2.74 25.36
C PRO A 8 -0.66 -2.51 23.97
N ASN A 9 0.12 -3.48 23.49
CA ASN A 9 0.58 -3.52 22.11
C ASN A 9 -0.66 -3.36 21.21
N PRO A 10 -0.77 -2.28 20.42
CA PRO A 10 -1.91 -2.14 19.51
C PRO A 10 -1.94 -3.35 18.58
N PRO A 11 -3.12 -3.83 18.17
CA PRO A 11 -3.20 -4.97 17.27
C PRO A 11 -2.41 -4.63 16.01
N GLN A 12 -1.32 -5.36 15.80
CA GLN A 12 -0.58 -5.32 14.56
C GLN A 12 -1.46 -6.05 13.54
N THR A 13 -2.50 -5.37 13.05
CA THR A 13 -3.23 -5.83 11.86
C THR A 13 -2.20 -5.86 10.75
N SER A 14 -1.63 -7.04 10.54
CA SER A 14 -0.69 -7.29 9.46
C SER A 14 -1.50 -7.26 8.17
N VAL A 15 -1.61 -6.07 7.57
CA VAL A 15 -2.22 -5.92 6.26
C VAL A 15 -1.34 -6.67 5.28
N SER A 16 -1.83 -7.81 4.81
CA SER A 16 -1.08 -8.71 3.94
C SER A 16 -1.02 -8.13 2.52
N ASN A 17 0.09 -8.32 1.81
CA ASN A 17 0.25 -7.92 0.40
C ASN A 17 -0.94 -8.24 -0.53
N PRO A 18 -1.56 -9.44 -0.50
CA PRO A 18 -2.72 -9.73 -1.34
C PRO A 18 -3.92 -8.80 -1.06
N ASP A 19 -4.12 -8.36 0.18
CA ASP A 19 -5.17 -7.41 0.55
C ASP A 19 -4.86 -6.01 -0.03
N LEU A 20 -3.60 -5.59 0.02
CA LEU A 20 -3.16 -4.33 -0.61
C LEU A 20 -3.34 -4.34 -2.14
N LEU A 21 -3.09 -5.47 -2.79
CA LEU A 21 -3.28 -5.60 -4.24
C LEU A 21 -4.76 -5.57 -4.64
N ASP A 22 -5.63 -6.14 -3.82
CA ASP A 22 -7.09 -6.05 -3.98
C ASP A 22 -7.54 -4.59 -3.86
N LEU A 23 -7.09 -3.90 -2.81
CA LEU A 23 -7.37 -2.48 -2.62
C LEU A 23 -6.86 -1.61 -3.77
N LEU A 24 -5.68 -1.90 -4.33
CA LEU A 24 -5.12 -1.15 -5.46
C LEU A 24 -5.94 -1.31 -6.75
N ARG A 25 -6.58 -2.47 -6.94
CA ARG A 25 -7.40 -2.78 -8.13
C ARG A 25 -8.85 -2.33 -8.00
N MET A 26 -9.25 -1.89 -6.81
CA MET A 26 -10.61 -1.49 -6.49
C MET A 26 -11.04 -0.29 -7.34
N GLY A 27 -12.16 -0.44 -8.04
CA GLY A 27 -12.78 0.62 -8.81
C GLY A 27 -13.56 1.62 -7.94
N GLN A 28 -14.06 2.70 -8.57
CA GLN A 28 -14.83 3.73 -7.87
C GLN A 28 -16.13 3.18 -7.24
N THR A 29 -16.90 2.39 -8.00
CA THR A 29 -18.16 1.83 -7.51
C THR A 29 -17.95 0.93 -6.29
N GLU A 30 -16.98 0.03 -6.37
CA GLU A 30 -16.65 -0.88 -5.27
C GLU A 30 -16.14 -0.13 -4.04
N PHE A 31 -15.32 0.92 -4.23
CA PHE A 31 -14.89 1.80 -3.14
C PHE A 31 -16.08 2.46 -2.43
N GLU A 32 -17.06 2.97 -3.19
CA GLU A 32 -18.24 3.62 -2.61
C GLU A 32 -19.12 2.68 -1.82
N GLU A 33 -19.23 1.42 -2.26
CA GLU A 33 -19.98 0.36 -1.60
C GLU A 33 -19.25 -0.13 -0.35
N ARG A 34 -17.97 -0.52 -0.48
CA ARG A 34 -17.16 -1.11 0.59
C ARG A 34 -16.85 -0.13 1.71
N PHE A 35 -16.68 1.15 1.40
CA PHE A 35 -16.36 2.18 2.40
C PHE A 35 -17.54 3.09 2.76
N ARG A 36 -18.77 2.74 2.38
CA ARG A 36 -19.98 3.51 2.72
C ARG A 36 -20.07 3.77 4.24
N GLY A 37 -20.21 5.04 4.63
CA GLY A 37 -20.30 5.44 6.04
C GLY A 37 -18.99 5.35 6.84
N SER A 38 -17.88 4.93 6.22
CA SER A 38 -16.58 4.84 6.89
C SER A 38 -15.79 6.17 6.85
N ALA A 39 -14.79 6.29 7.72
CA ALA A 39 -13.83 7.40 7.67
C ALA A 39 -12.99 7.39 6.38
N VAL A 40 -12.74 6.22 5.80
CA VAL A 40 -11.97 6.06 4.55
C VAL A 40 -12.70 6.70 3.36
N ARG A 41 -14.03 6.62 3.32
CA ARG A 41 -14.80 7.32 2.27
C ARG A 41 -14.61 8.84 2.30
N ARG A 42 -14.32 9.43 3.47
CA ARG A 42 -14.12 10.88 3.61
C ARG A 42 -12.81 11.37 2.98
N ILE A 43 -11.78 10.52 2.93
CA ILE A 43 -10.49 10.87 2.30
C ILE A 43 -10.52 10.65 0.79
N GLY A 44 -11.43 9.80 0.30
CA GLY A 44 -11.58 9.48 -1.12
C GLY A 44 -10.66 8.36 -1.62
N ARG A 45 -10.99 7.81 -2.79
CA ARG A 45 -10.32 6.66 -3.40
C ARG A 45 -8.85 6.94 -3.68
N ASP A 46 -8.52 8.06 -4.32
CA ASP A 46 -7.14 8.42 -4.65
C ASP A 46 -6.22 8.49 -3.42
N ARG A 47 -6.73 9.02 -2.30
CA ARG A 47 -5.95 9.06 -1.04
C ARG A 47 -5.81 7.69 -0.39
N LEU A 48 -6.76 6.78 -0.60
CA LEU A 48 -6.59 5.38 -0.20
C LEU A 48 -5.53 4.71 -1.09
N LEU A 49 -5.67 4.80 -2.42
CA LEU A 49 -4.78 4.17 -3.38
C LEU A 49 -3.34 4.63 -3.25
N ARG A 50 -3.09 5.93 -3.02
CA ARG A 50 -1.72 6.41 -2.74
C ARG A 50 -1.14 5.77 -1.47
N ASN A 51 -1.94 5.60 -0.42
CA ASN A 51 -1.48 5.00 0.83
C ASN A 51 -1.18 3.50 0.64
N VAL A 52 -2.01 2.83 -0.18
CA VAL A 52 -1.80 1.44 -0.58
C VAL A 52 -0.52 1.30 -1.40
N ALA A 53 -0.27 2.19 -2.37
CA ALA A 53 0.98 2.21 -3.13
C ALA A 53 2.19 2.39 -2.21
N VAL A 54 2.11 3.29 -1.22
CA VAL A 54 3.18 3.47 -0.22
C VAL A 54 3.39 2.20 0.60
N ALA A 55 2.31 1.57 1.08
CA ALA A 55 2.40 0.33 1.84
C ALA A 55 3.03 -0.81 1.00
N LEU A 56 2.66 -0.93 -0.27
CA LEU A 56 3.27 -1.87 -1.21
C LEU A 56 4.75 -1.54 -1.48
N GLY A 57 5.16 -0.27 -1.56
CA GLY A 57 6.58 0.06 -1.67
C GLY A 57 7.39 -0.39 -0.44
N ASN A 58 6.79 -0.26 0.75
CA ASN A 58 7.44 -0.58 2.02
C ASN A 58 7.49 -2.07 2.35
N ALA A 59 6.39 -2.79 2.15
CA ALA A 59 6.22 -4.19 2.54
C ALA A 59 6.01 -5.13 1.35
N GLY A 60 5.69 -4.59 0.17
CA GLY A 60 5.54 -5.33 -1.07
C GLY A 60 6.84 -5.93 -1.59
N GLY A 61 6.69 -6.91 -2.48
CA GLY A 61 7.77 -7.54 -3.23
C GLY A 61 7.48 -7.55 -4.73
N LEU A 62 8.28 -8.28 -5.50
CA LEU A 62 8.21 -8.28 -6.98
C LEU A 62 6.82 -8.62 -7.54
N SER A 63 6.02 -9.41 -6.83
CA SER A 63 4.64 -9.76 -7.23
C SER A 63 3.68 -8.57 -7.29
N ALA A 64 4.00 -7.45 -6.63
CA ALA A 64 3.19 -6.23 -6.64
C ALA A 64 3.47 -5.32 -7.86
N LEU A 65 4.62 -5.50 -8.52
CA LEU A 65 5.05 -4.64 -9.63
C LEU A 65 4.04 -4.56 -10.79
N PRO A 66 3.39 -5.65 -11.25
CA PRO A 66 2.42 -5.56 -12.34
C PRO A 66 1.21 -4.69 -11.99
N ALA A 67 0.73 -4.77 -10.74
CA ALA A 67 -0.40 -3.97 -10.29
C ALA A 67 -0.03 -2.50 -10.11
N LEU A 68 1.15 -2.22 -9.56
CA LEU A 68 1.67 -0.86 -9.43
C LEU A 68 1.91 -0.21 -10.78
N ARG A 69 2.51 -0.91 -11.75
CA ARG A 69 2.70 -0.40 -13.12
C ARG A 69 1.38 -0.04 -13.78
N ARG A 70 0.37 -0.91 -13.69
CA ARG A 70 -0.98 -0.57 -14.19
C ARG A 70 -1.51 0.70 -13.51
N ALA A 71 -1.36 0.83 -12.19
CA ALA A 71 -1.83 2.01 -11.46
C ALA A 71 -1.15 3.31 -11.91
N VAL A 72 0.11 3.25 -12.36
CA VAL A 72 0.79 4.41 -12.98
C VAL A 72 0.11 4.86 -14.27
N GLU A 73 -0.45 3.93 -15.04
CA GLU A 73 -1.03 4.22 -16.35
C GLU A 73 -2.50 4.63 -16.30
N VAL A 74 -3.26 4.09 -15.34
CA VAL A 74 -4.73 4.17 -15.35
C VAL A 74 -5.34 5.03 -14.24
N GLU A 75 -4.61 5.29 -13.15
CA GLU A 75 -5.12 6.07 -12.02
C GLU A 75 -4.66 7.54 -12.11
N SER A 76 -5.11 8.38 -11.16
CA SER A 76 -4.77 9.80 -11.15
C SER A 76 -3.27 10.07 -10.94
N ASP A 77 -2.81 11.25 -11.35
CA ASP A 77 -1.39 11.67 -11.22
C ASP A 77 -0.84 11.47 -9.80
N LEU A 78 -1.67 11.72 -8.78
CA LEU A 78 -1.31 11.51 -7.38
C LEU A 78 -0.99 10.04 -7.09
N VAL A 79 -1.83 9.11 -7.56
CA VAL A 79 -1.63 7.67 -7.38
C VAL A 79 -0.46 7.19 -8.23
N ALA A 80 -0.35 7.68 -9.47
CA ALA A 80 0.70 7.31 -10.40
C ALA A 80 2.10 7.67 -9.90
N GLU A 81 2.28 8.84 -9.29
CA GLU A 81 3.55 9.24 -8.65
C GLU A 81 3.96 8.24 -7.55
N HIS A 82 3.03 7.89 -6.66
CA HIS A 82 3.29 7.00 -5.53
C HIS A 82 3.48 5.54 -5.98
N ALA A 83 2.75 5.10 -7.01
CA ALA A 83 2.91 3.78 -7.60
C ALA A 83 4.27 3.63 -8.30
N SER A 84 4.73 4.69 -8.97
CA SER A 84 6.07 4.74 -9.59
C SER A 84 7.17 4.67 -8.53
N TRP A 85 7.03 5.43 -7.43
CA TRP A 85 7.94 5.35 -6.29
C TRP A 85 7.96 3.93 -5.70
N ALA A 86 6.80 3.30 -5.50
CA ALA A 86 6.70 1.96 -4.94
C ALA A 86 7.38 0.92 -5.83
N CYS A 87 7.22 1.01 -7.16
CA CYS A 87 7.94 0.15 -8.11
C CYS A 87 9.45 0.25 -7.93
N ARG A 88 9.98 1.48 -7.87
CA ARG A 88 11.41 1.72 -7.69
C ARG A 88 11.90 1.14 -6.36
N ARG A 89 11.18 1.44 -5.28
CA ARG A 89 11.53 0.98 -3.92
C ARG A 89 11.60 -0.54 -3.82
N ILE A 90 10.65 -1.25 -4.44
CA ILE A 90 10.66 -2.72 -4.48
C ILE A 90 11.89 -3.21 -5.25
N LEU A 91 12.16 -2.67 -6.43
CA LEU A 91 13.31 -3.08 -7.25
C LEU A 91 14.64 -2.82 -6.54
N GLU A 92 14.79 -1.68 -5.86
CA GLU A 92 15.98 -1.36 -5.07
C GLU A 92 16.18 -2.38 -3.95
N ARG A 93 15.14 -2.68 -3.17
CA ARG A 93 15.20 -3.63 -2.04
C ARG A 93 15.53 -5.05 -2.50
N GLU A 94 14.91 -5.48 -3.59
CA GLU A 94 15.11 -6.82 -4.18
C GLU A 94 16.43 -6.92 -4.94
N GLY A 95 16.98 -5.81 -5.41
CA GLY A 95 18.32 -5.70 -5.96
C GLY A 95 19.37 -5.83 -4.86
N THR A 96 19.26 -5.02 -3.80
CA THR A 96 20.18 -5.09 -2.65
C THR A 96 20.17 -6.45 -1.96
N ALA A 97 19.01 -7.12 -1.89
CA ALA A 97 18.92 -8.45 -1.30
C ALA A 97 19.68 -9.54 -2.08
N ARG A 98 20.10 -9.27 -3.33
CA ARG A 98 20.87 -10.20 -4.18
C ARG A 98 22.38 -9.98 -4.09
N ASP A 99 22.83 -8.82 -3.62
CA ASP A 99 24.26 -8.48 -3.51
C ASP A 99 24.89 -8.93 -2.16
N ASP A 100 24.07 -9.39 -1.21
CA ASP A 100 24.47 -9.89 0.11
C ASP A 100 24.61 -11.44 0.19
N GLU A 101 24.68 -12.15 -0.95
CA GLU A 101 24.95 -13.62 -1.02
C GLU A 101 26.36 -13.95 -1.53
#